data_AF-A0A2H9TL21-F1
#
_entry.id   AF-A0A2H9TL21-F1
#
_cell.length_a   1.000
_cell.length_b   1.000
_cell.length_c   1.000
_cell.angle_alpha   90.00
_cell.angle_beta   90.00
_cell.angle_gamma   90.00
#
_symmetry.space_group_name_H-M   'P 1'
#
loop_
_entity.id
_entity.type
_entity.pdbx_description
1 polymer ?
#
loop_
_entity_poly.entity_id
_entity_poly.type
_entity_poly.pdbx_seq_one_letter_code
_entity_poly.pdbx_strand_id
1 'polypeptide(L)'
;MPMMRRVYATRLAEGQRLLTLDDFREECFYDLSFKDTSNFGRNAGMLIFTEPSESDRCRKWFVECAILLRRYSTAKDKELVDIVRYVWQESVMSPEVCYKFTLDAVQRLKGKYKEMLCQALHEKHPDNLWLKTHLPQSSGMDENVFSSNRDPLLGPVAKTKVSGH
;
A
#
# COMPACT_ATOMS: atom_id res chain seq x y z
N MET A 1 14.62 2.24 34.04
CA MET A 1 14.54 2.74 32.66
C MET A 1 15.13 1.70 31.72
N PRO A 2 14.36 1.07 30.84
CA PRO A 2 14.99 0.35 29.73
C PRO A 2 14.21 0.55 28.44
N MET A 3 14.67 1.38 27.50
CA MET A 3 14.21 1.38 26.10
C MET A 3 14.99 2.37 25.21
N MET A 4 16.30 2.52 25.39
CA MET A 4 17.08 3.05 24.26
C MET A 4 17.28 1.91 23.27
N ARG A 5 16.57 2.05 22.16
CA ARG A 5 16.32 1.05 21.13
C ARG A 5 17.58 0.76 20.30
N ARG A 6 17.51 -0.31 19.50
CA ARG A 6 18.68 -1.00 18.93
C ARG A 6 19.44 -0.15 17.91
N VAL A 7 18.77 0.64 17.06
CA VAL A 7 19.47 1.47 16.05
C VAL A 7 20.21 2.59 16.76
N TYR A 8 19.55 3.33 17.64
CA TYR A 8 20.22 4.38 18.43
C TYR A 8 21.35 3.82 19.32
N ALA A 9 21.14 2.68 19.97
CA ALA A 9 22.18 2.03 20.78
C ALA A 9 23.38 1.59 19.92
N THR A 10 23.13 1.13 18.70
CA THR A 10 24.18 0.72 17.74
C THR A 10 24.94 1.95 17.25
N ARG A 11 24.24 3.01 16.83
CA ARG A 11 24.84 4.30 16.43
C ARG A 11 25.65 4.93 17.56
N LEU A 12 25.14 4.87 18.78
CA LEU A 12 25.85 5.35 19.95
C LEU A 12 27.15 4.57 20.20
N ALA A 13 27.14 3.25 19.99
CA ALA A 13 28.35 2.41 20.07
C ALA A 13 29.36 2.73 18.94
N GLU A 14 28.88 3.16 17.78
CA GLU A 14 29.68 3.64 16.64
C GLU A 14 30.18 5.09 16.82
N GLY A 15 29.85 5.75 17.94
CA GLY A 15 30.23 7.13 18.23
C GLY A 15 29.31 8.18 17.61
N GLN A 16 28.27 7.75 16.88
CA GLN A 16 27.27 8.63 16.29
C GLN A 16 26.13 8.89 17.28
N ARG A 17 26.03 10.15 17.72
CA ARG A 17 25.04 10.57 18.73
C ARG A 17 23.71 11.04 18.14
N LEU A 18 23.68 11.29 16.84
CA LEU A 18 22.53 11.88 16.14
C LEU A 18 22.04 10.93 15.03
N LEU A 19 20.73 10.82 14.92
CA LEU A 19 20.03 10.00 13.94
C LEU A 19 19.82 10.79 12.66
N THR A 20 20.13 10.17 11.53
CA THR A 20 19.63 10.61 10.23
C THR A 20 18.13 10.33 10.13
N LEU A 21 17.47 10.85 9.10
CA LEU A 21 16.07 10.57 8.79
C LEU A 21 15.84 9.06 8.61
N ASP A 22 16.75 8.36 7.94
CA ASP A 22 16.60 6.94 7.69
C ASP A 22 16.82 6.12 8.97
N ASP A 23 17.82 6.47 9.80
CA ASP A 23 17.98 5.82 11.12
C ASP A 23 16.73 6.06 12.00
N PHE A 24 16.19 7.29 11.98
CA PHE A 24 14.98 7.63 12.73
C PHE A 24 13.76 6.87 12.23
N ARG A 25 13.62 6.67 10.92
CA ARG A 25 12.54 5.87 10.30
C ARG A 25 12.62 4.41 10.72
N GLU A 26 13.80 3.80 10.60
CA GLU A 26 14.04 2.43 11.01
C GLU A 26 13.71 2.24 12.49
N GLU A 27 14.18 3.16 13.32
CA GLU A 27 13.93 3.13 14.75
C GLU A 27 12.43 3.27 15.07
N CYS A 28 11.70 4.11 14.32
CA CYS A 28 10.27 4.30 14.50
C CYS A 28 9.44 3.05 14.17
N PHE A 29 9.90 2.23 13.22
CA PHE A 29 9.26 0.99 12.82
C PHE A 29 9.82 -0.26 13.53
N TYR A 30 10.87 -0.10 14.32
CA TYR A 30 11.39 -1.18 15.15
C TYR A 30 10.30 -1.68 16.11
N ASP A 31 9.95 -2.96 15.97
CA ASP A 31 8.91 -3.66 16.72
C ASP A 31 7.50 -3.06 16.58
N LEU A 32 7.22 -2.36 15.47
CA LEU A 32 5.88 -1.85 15.23
C LEU A 32 4.92 -3.00 14.88
N SER A 33 3.93 -3.21 15.73
CA SER A 33 2.74 -4.00 15.41
C SER A 33 1.67 -3.08 14.83
N PHE A 34 1.19 -3.35 13.62
CA PHE A 34 0.10 -2.56 13.01
C PHE A 34 -1.23 -2.64 13.76
N LYS A 35 -1.35 -3.59 14.71
CA LYS A 35 -2.50 -3.73 15.62
C LYS A 35 -2.35 -2.88 16.88
N ASP A 36 -1.13 -2.47 17.22
CA ASP A 36 -0.83 -1.66 18.40
C ASP A 36 0.14 -0.53 18.04
N THR A 37 -0.44 0.60 17.68
CA THR A 37 0.30 1.82 17.33
C THR A 37 0.73 2.62 18.56
N SER A 38 0.41 2.18 19.78
CA SER A 38 0.77 2.90 21.01
C SER A 38 2.30 3.05 21.17
N ASN A 39 3.06 2.06 20.69
CA ASN A 39 4.52 2.07 20.69
C ASN A 39 5.12 3.06 19.68
N PHE A 40 4.38 3.44 18.63
CA PHE A 40 4.85 4.43 17.66
C PHE A 40 4.90 5.83 18.28
N GLY A 41 3.88 6.21 19.07
CA GLY A 41 3.83 7.51 19.73
C GLY A 41 4.98 7.73 20.72
N ARG A 42 5.47 6.66 21.36
CA ARG A 42 6.64 6.71 22.25
C ARG A 42 7.92 7.15 21.53
N ASN A 43 7.99 6.99 20.20
CA ASN A 43 9.14 7.40 19.39
C ASN A 43 9.21 8.89 19.09
N ALA A 44 8.18 9.66 19.43
CA ALA A 44 8.25 11.11 19.34
C ALA A 44 9.45 11.66 20.14
N GLY A 45 9.80 11.01 21.26
CA GLY A 45 10.98 11.36 22.06
C GLY A 45 12.30 11.23 21.28
N MET A 46 12.38 10.37 20.27
CA MET A 46 13.60 10.19 19.47
C MET A 46 13.91 11.39 18.56
N LEU A 47 12.95 12.30 18.34
CA LEU A 47 13.16 13.53 17.58
C LEU A 47 14.22 14.44 18.22
N ILE A 48 14.44 14.36 19.53
CA ILE A 48 15.50 15.15 20.20
C ILE A 48 16.91 14.66 19.83
N PHE A 49 17.01 13.43 19.32
CA PHE A 49 18.26 12.80 18.93
C PHE A 49 18.47 12.83 17.40
N THR A 50 17.63 13.51 16.62
CA THR A 50 17.85 13.65 15.17
C THR A 50 18.86 14.74 14.86
N GLU A 51 19.55 14.64 13.74
CA GLU A 51 20.41 15.73 13.24
C GLU A 51 19.61 17.05 13.12
N PRO A 52 20.15 18.21 13.59
CA PRO A 52 19.43 19.48 13.52
C PRO A 52 18.97 19.87 12.11
N SER A 53 19.79 19.57 11.09
CA SER A 53 19.49 19.78 9.67
C SER A 53 18.31 18.93 9.16
N GLU A 54 18.03 17.80 9.80
CA GLU A 54 16.98 16.86 9.39
C GLU A 54 15.75 16.87 10.31
N SER A 55 15.83 17.49 11.48
CA SER A 55 14.78 17.46 12.51
C SER A 55 13.40 17.87 11.98
N ASP A 56 13.33 18.89 11.12
CA ASP A 56 12.07 19.32 10.50
C ASP A 56 11.49 18.27 9.55
N ARG A 57 12.35 17.57 8.80
CA ARG A 57 11.95 16.47 7.90
C ARG A 57 11.50 15.27 8.71
N CYS A 58 12.24 14.90 9.75
CA CYS A 58 11.86 13.83 10.69
C CYS A 58 10.51 14.10 11.35
N ARG A 59 10.28 15.34 11.82
CA ARG A 59 9.01 15.74 12.45
C ARG A 59 7.83 15.64 11.47
N LYS A 60 7.97 16.20 10.27
CA LYS A 60 6.90 16.14 9.24
C LYS A 60 6.56 14.69 8.89
N TRP A 61 7.60 13.89 8.63
CA TRP A 61 7.45 12.48 8.33
C TRP A 61 6.80 11.70 9.49
N PHE A 62 7.22 11.94 10.73
CA PHE A 62 6.66 11.28 11.91
C PHE A 62 5.16 11.55 12.06
N VAL A 63 4.74 12.82 11.89
CA VAL A 63 3.33 13.21 11.98
C VAL A 63 2.52 12.57 10.87
N GLU A 64 3.03 12.58 9.63
CA GLU A 64 2.38 11.93 8.50
C GLU A 64 2.18 10.43 8.75
N CYS A 65 3.24 9.73 9.17
CA CYS A 65 3.17 8.32 9.54
C CYS A 65 2.20 8.04 10.69
N ALA A 66 2.18 8.88 11.73
CA ALA A 66 1.24 8.71 12.84
C ALA A 66 -0.23 8.82 12.37
N ILE A 67 -0.53 9.76 11.48
CA ILE A 67 -1.86 9.93 10.88
C ILE A 67 -2.21 8.71 10.03
N LEU A 68 -1.30 8.25 9.17
CA LEU A 68 -1.50 7.09 8.32
C LEU A 68 -1.76 5.83 9.14
N LEU A 69 -0.92 5.55 10.14
CA LEU A 69 -1.06 4.38 11.02
C LEU A 69 -2.39 4.42 11.78
N ARG A 70 -2.80 5.60 12.27
CA ARG A 70 -4.09 5.76 12.94
C ARG A 70 -5.25 5.45 11.99
N ARG A 71 -5.27 6.05 10.80
CA ARG A 71 -6.33 5.78 9.80
C ARG A 71 -6.34 4.31 9.38
N TYR A 72 -5.16 3.76 9.12
CA TYR A 72 -5.00 2.37 8.72
C TYR A 72 -5.57 1.37 9.74
N SER A 73 -5.39 1.63 11.03
CA SER A 73 -5.89 0.75 12.10
C SER A 73 -7.40 0.58 12.09
N THR A 74 -8.13 1.62 11.66
CA THR A 74 -9.61 1.63 11.62
C THR A 74 -10.18 1.41 10.21
N ALA A 75 -9.37 1.62 9.17
CA ALA A 75 -9.80 1.57 7.79
C ALA A 75 -10.30 0.19 7.37
N LYS A 76 -11.29 0.19 6.47
CA LYS A 76 -11.86 -1.01 5.85
C LYS A 76 -12.04 -0.78 4.37
N ASP A 77 -12.10 -1.87 3.62
CA ASP A 77 -12.53 -1.86 2.21
C ASP A 77 -11.77 -0.79 1.39
N LYS A 78 -12.51 0.10 0.71
CA LYS A 78 -11.94 1.13 -0.15
C LYS A 78 -10.93 2.04 0.56
N GLU A 79 -11.21 2.45 1.80
CA GLU A 79 -10.29 3.33 2.54
C GLU A 79 -8.95 2.63 2.79
N LEU A 80 -8.99 1.34 3.11
CA LEU A 80 -7.79 0.54 3.32
C LEU A 80 -6.99 0.39 2.01
N VAL A 81 -7.67 0.20 0.87
CA VAL A 81 -7.05 0.20 -0.46
C VAL A 81 -6.35 1.54 -0.74
N ASP A 82 -7.04 2.66 -0.52
CA ASP A 82 -6.53 3.99 -0.80
C ASP A 82 -5.30 4.33 0.06
N ILE A 83 -5.31 3.95 1.35
CA ILE A 83 -4.16 4.13 2.25
C ILE A 83 -2.95 3.33 1.77
N VAL A 84 -3.11 2.04 1.41
CA VAL A 84 -1.98 1.23 0.95
C VAL A 84 -1.42 1.80 -0.36
N ARG A 85 -2.28 2.19 -1.30
CA ARG A 85 -1.86 2.84 -2.55
C ARG A 85 -1.07 4.13 -2.30
N TYR A 86 -1.50 4.94 -1.33
CA TYR A 86 -0.79 6.14 -0.94
C TYR A 86 0.61 5.82 -0.39
N VAL A 87 0.73 4.84 0.52
CA VAL A 87 2.01 4.44 1.09
C VAL A 87 3.01 3.98 0.02
N TRP A 88 2.53 3.23 -0.98
CA TRP A 88 3.36 2.82 -2.12
C TRP A 88 3.75 3.98 -3.03
N GLN A 89 2.82 4.88 -3.31
CA GLN A 89 3.06 6.01 -4.23
C GLN A 89 4.05 7.02 -3.65
N GLU A 90 3.84 7.44 -2.41
CA GLU A 90 4.62 8.51 -1.78
C GLU A 90 5.89 8.00 -1.10
N SER A 91 6.14 6.68 -1.10
CA SER A 91 7.30 6.04 -0.49
C SER A 91 7.52 6.49 0.97
N VAL A 92 6.41 6.68 1.69
CA VAL A 92 6.43 7.20 3.08
C VAL A 92 7.10 6.21 4.03
N MET A 93 7.06 4.93 3.71
CA MET A 93 7.64 3.85 4.52
C MET A 93 8.78 3.18 3.78
N SER A 94 9.73 2.61 4.52
CA SER A 94 10.77 1.77 3.90
C SER A 94 10.11 0.57 3.19
N PRO A 95 10.77 -0.01 2.17
CA PRO A 95 10.21 -1.13 1.41
C PRO A 95 9.76 -2.29 2.30
N GLU A 96 10.56 -2.66 3.30
CA GLU A 96 10.23 -3.76 4.21
C GLU A 96 8.93 -3.50 5.00
N VAL A 97 8.76 -2.27 5.50
CA VAL A 97 7.54 -1.88 6.23
C VAL A 97 6.36 -1.84 5.29
N CYS A 98 6.54 -1.29 4.09
CA CYS A 98 5.53 -1.25 3.04
C CYS A 98 5.02 -2.66 2.68
N TYR A 99 5.92 -3.64 2.58
CA TYR A 99 5.57 -5.04 2.33
C TYR A 99 4.74 -5.65 3.45
N LYS A 100 5.17 -5.50 4.71
CA LYS A 100 4.41 -6.00 5.88
C LYS A 100 3.02 -5.35 5.96
N PHE A 101 2.95 -4.04 5.70
CA PHE A 101 1.71 -3.27 5.67
C PHE A 101 0.76 -3.76 4.57
N THR A 102 1.29 -4.07 3.39
CA THR A 102 0.52 -4.59 2.26
C THR A 102 -0.03 -5.98 2.55
N LEU A 103 0.77 -6.88 3.13
CA LEU A 103 0.31 -8.22 3.50
C LEU A 103 -0.83 -8.16 4.53
N ASP A 104 -0.69 -7.34 5.58
CA ASP A 104 -1.74 -7.17 6.58
C ASP A 104 -3.04 -6.64 5.94
N ALA A 105 -2.94 -5.66 5.04
CA ALA A 105 -4.09 -5.13 4.33
C ALA A 105 -4.78 -6.19 3.47
N VAL A 106 -4.01 -6.98 2.71
CA VAL A 106 -4.53 -8.06 1.86
C VAL A 106 -5.20 -9.17 2.67
N GLN A 107 -4.75 -9.44 3.90
CA GLN A 107 -5.39 -10.37 4.82
C GLN A 107 -6.72 -9.83 5.36
N ARG A 108 -6.85 -8.51 5.52
CA ARG A 108 -8.06 -7.84 6.02
C ARG A 108 -9.12 -7.64 4.92
N LEU A 109 -8.69 -7.40 3.69
CA LEU A 109 -9.57 -7.15 2.55
C LEU A 109 -10.21 -8.44 2.01
N LYS A 110 -11.43 -8.32 1.47
CA LYS A 110 -12.20 -9.42 0.89
C LYS A 110 -12.78 -9.04 -0.47
N GLY A 111 -12.99 -10.06 -1.33
CA GLY A 111 -13.60 -9.93 -2.65
C GLY A 111 -12.97 -8.81 -3.49
N LYS A 112 -13.83 -7.98 -4.09
CA LYS A 112 -13.45 -6.92 -5.02
C LYS A 112 -12.39 -5.95 -4.50
N TYR A 113 -12.34 -5.65 -3.20
CA TYR A 113 -11.37 -4.69 -2.66
C TYR A 113 -9.97 -5.27 -2.57
N LYS A 114 -9.86 -6.57 -2.29
CA LYS A 114 -8.58 -7.28 -2.31
C LYS A 114 -8.02 -7.36 -3.73
N GLU A 115 -8.88 -7.71 -4.70
CA GLU A 115 -8.53 -7.74 -6.13
C GLU A 115 -8.10 -6.36 -6.62
N MET A 116 -8.90 -5.33 -6.32
CA MET A 116 -8.60 -3.93 -6.65
C MET A 116 -7.22 -3.49 -6.13
N LEU A 117 -6.87 -3.84 -4.89
CA LEU A 117 -5.55 -3.51 -4.34
C LEU A 117 -4.44 -4.24 -5.10
N CYS A 118 -4.56 -5.56 -5.30
CA CYS A 118 -3.51 -6.35 -5.96
C CYS A 118 -3.30 -5.88 -7.41
N GLN A 119 -4.39 -5.64 -8.14
CA GLN A 119 -4.34 -5.12 -9.50
C GLN A 119 -3.66 -3.74 -9.53
N ALA A 120 -4.09 -2.79 -8.71
CA ALA A 120 -3.52 -1.45 -8.69
C ALA A 120 -2.02 -1.44 -8.35
N LEU A 121 -1.57 -2.35 -7.49
CA LEU A 121 -0.15 -2.48 -7.15
C LEU A 121 0.66 -3.10 -8.30
N HIS A 122 0.14 -4.13 -8.98
CA HIS A 122 0.79 -4.72 -10.15
C HIS A 122 0.88 -3.75 -11.33
N GLU A 123 -0.17 -2.97 -11.58
CA GLU A 123 -0.20 -1.96 -12.65
C GLU A 123 0.82 -0.84 -12.41
N LYS A 124 0.91 -0.33 -11.18
CA LYS A 124 1.84 0.76 -10.84
C LYS A 124 3.28 0.31 -10.66
N HIS A 125 3.51 -0.96 -10.31
CA HIS A 125 4.84 -1.48 -9.98
C HIS A 125 5.10 -2.83 -10.69
N PRO A 126 5.06 -2.86 -12.03
CA PRO A 126 5.12 -4.10 -12.81
C PRO A 126 6.43 -4.87 -12.65
N ASP A 127 7.52 -4.21 -12.25
CA ASP A 127 8.83 -4.83 -12.07
C ASP A 127 9.15 -5.23 -10.63
N ASN A 128 8.25 -4.93 -9.68
CA ASN A 128 8.49 -5.29 -8.29
C ASN A 128 8.36 -6.81 -8.09
N LEU A 129 9.50 -7.47 -7.90
CA LEU A 129 9.57 -8.92 -7.73
C LEU A 129 8.80 -9.40 -6.49
N TRP A 130 8.82 -8.63 -5.39
CA TRP A 130 8.11 -8.98 -4.17
C TRP A 130 6.60 -9.04 -4.41
N LEU A 131 6.02 -8.08 -5.15
CA LEU A 131 4.60 -8.12 -5.52
C LEU A 131 4.27 -9.35 -6.35
N LYS A 132 5.10 -9.70 -7.35
CA LYS A 132 4.90 -10.89 -8.19
C LYS A 132 4.92 -12.20 -7.39
N THR A 133 5.77 -12.26 -6.36
CA THR A 133 5.94 -13.46 -5.54
C THR A 133 4.84 -13.61 -4.48
N HIS A 134 4.39 -12.51 -3.90
CA HIS A 134 3.57 -12.56 -2.68
C HIS A 134 2.11 -12.14 -2.85
N LEU A 135 1.76 -11.42 -3.92
CA LEU A 135 0.38 -11.05 -4.19
C LEU A 135 -0.22 -11.94 -5.28
N PRO A 136 -1.52 -12.30 -5.17
CA PRO A 136 -2.19 -12.99 -6.25
C PRO A 136 -2.22 -12.08 -7.47
N GLN A 137 -1.78 -12.61 -8.61
CA GLN A 137 -2.07 -11.98 -9.89
C GLN A 137 -3.58 -11.90 -10.02
N SER A 138 -4.10 -10.75 -10.42
CA SER A 138 -5.51 -10.64 -10.78
C SER A 138 -5.78 -11.73 -11.81
N SER A 139 -6.66 -12.67 -11.50
CA SER A 139 -7.27 -13.47 -12.56
C SER A 139 -7.95 -12.42 -13.43
N GLY A 140 -7.41 -12.17 -14.62
CA GLY A 140 -8.15 -11.38 -15.60
C GLY A 140 -9.52 -12.01 -15.64
N MET A 141 -10.53 -11.34 -15.08
CA MET A 141 -11.89 -11.71 -15.37
C MET A 141 -11.99 -11.39 -16.85
N ASP A 142 -11.82 -12.43 -17.67
CA ASP A 142 -12.20 -12.39 -19.05
C ASP A 142 -13.63 -11.86 -19.07
N GLU A 143 -13.81 -10.59 -19.47
CA GLU A 143 -15.10 -10.00 -19.82
C GLU A 143 -15.63 -10.63 -21.12
N ASN A 144 -15.57 -11.96 -21.24
CA ASN A 144 -15.92 -12.71 -22.44
C ASN A 144 -16.83 -13.91 -22.14
N VAL A 145 -17.73 -13.77 -21.17
CA VAL A 145 -18.86 -14.70 -20.99
C VAL A 145 -20.18 -13.92 -20.85
N PHE A 146 -20.47 -13.05 -21.82
CA PHE A 146 -21.84 -12.68 -22.17
C PHE A 146 -21.93 -12.35 -23.67
N SER A 147 -21.49 -13.29 -24.51
CA SER A 147 -22.01 -13.44 -25.87
C SER A 147 -22.35 -14.91 -26.09
N SER A 148 -23.31 -15.41 -25.31
CA SER A 148 -23.98 -16.67 -25.65
C SER A 148 -25.04 -16.36 -26.70
N ASN A 149 -24.65 -16.60 -27.96
CA ASN A 149 -25.42 -17.32 -28.97
C ASN A 149 -26.95 -17.17 -28.89
N ARG A 150 -27.49 -16.29 -29.72
CA ARG A 150 -28.62 -16.70 -30.56
C ARG A 150 -28.12 -16.74 -31.99
N ASP A 151 -27.85 -17.95 -32.42
CA ASP A 151 -27.46 -18.33 -33.76
C ASP A 151 -28.59 -18.08 -34.79
N PRO A 152 -28.23 -18.03 -36.08
CA PRO A 152 -29.01 -17.50 -37.19
C PRO A 152 -29.94 -18.56 -37.80
N LEU A 153 -30.90 -18.15 -38.63
CA LEU A 153 -31.32 -18.82 -39.87
C LEU A 153 -32.58 -18.12 -40.43
N LEU A 154 -32.42 -17.36 -41.51
CA LEU A 154 -33.18 -17.53 -42.76
C LEU A 154 -32.70 -16.51 -43.80
N GLY A 155 -32.43 -17.03 -44.99
CA GLY A 155 -31.75 -16.37 -46.10
C GLY A 155 -32.59 -15.35 -46.89
N PRO A 156 -32.11 -14.99 -48.10
CA PRO A 156 -32.46 -13.76 -48.81
C PRO A 156 -33.63 -13.90 -49.81
N VAL A 157 -33.93 -12.78 -50.49
CA VAL A 157 -34.75 -12.61 -51.73
C VAL A 157 -36.24 -12.37 -51.43
N ALA A 158 -36.98 -11.38 -51.95
CA ALA A 158 -36.93 -10.70 -53.25
C ALA A 158 -37.38 -9.22 -53.17
N LYS A 159 -36.90 -8.42 -54.13
CA LYS A 159 -37.46 -7.12 -54.52
C LYS A 159 -38.79 -7.34 -55.24
N THR A 160 -39.80 -6.52 -54.96
CA THR A 160 -40.85 -6.25 -55.96
C THR A 160 -41.24 -4.77 -55.91
N LYS A 161 -41.13 -4.16 -57.08
CA LYS A 161 -41.45 -2.79 -57.43
C LYS A 161 -42.84 -2.87 -58.07
N VAL A 162 -43.85 -2.17 -57.56
CA VAL A 162 -45.07 -1.88 -58.32
C VAL A 162 -45.49 -0.44 -58.06
N SER A 163 -45.70 0.26 -59.17
CA SER A 163 -46.17 1.62 -59.35
C SER A 163 -47.68 1.62 -59.54
N GLY A 164 -48.36 2.70 -59.14
CA GLY A 164 -49.61 3.14 -59.77
C GLY A 164 -50.80 3.35 -58.84
N HIS A 165 -51.07 4.61 -58.51
CA HIS A 165 -52.28 5.31 -58.97
C HIS A 165 -51.99 6.80 -59.11
#